data_AF-A0A2G8K4Q3-F1
#
_entry.id   AF-A0A2G8K4Q3-F1
#
_cell.length_a   1.000
_cell.length_b   1.000
_cell.length_c   1.000
_cell.angle_alpha   90.00
_cell.angle_beta   90.00
_cell.angle_gamma   90.00
#
_symmetry.space_group_name_H-M   'P 1'
#
loop_
_entity.id
_entity.type
_entity.pdbx_description
1 polymer ?
#
loop_
_entity_poly.entity_id
_entity_poly.type
_entity_poly.pdbx_seq_one_letter_code
_entity_poly.pdbx_strand_id
1 'polypeptide(L)'
;MMKLALFFLSCTVLAGLIAAQDFGMIGVDVADMMPVTQVGPDEKPSHGVCFIEPDLVCDTIGALIAYTGANNCISCVCGEDFGVICCRDRPYPVVADPDKCSLYLDPVSCHYKRHPRCKPYCAVTGWYYTNLGDLIDF
;
A
#
# COMPACT_ATOMS: atom_id res chain seq x y z
N MET A 1 13.48 -47.65 -48.81
CA MET A 1 13.49 -46.31 -49.45
C MET A 1 13.47 -45.27 -48.36
N MET A 2 14.33 -44.27 -48.54
CA MET A 2 14.79 -43.25 -47.60
C MET A 2 13.92 -41.99 -47.70
N LYS A 3 13.64 -41.32 -46.56
CA LYS A 3 13.46 -39.86 -46.34
C LYS A 3 12.75 -39.66 -45.00
N LEU A 4 13.44 -39.39 -43.89
CA LEU A 4 14.23 -38.20 -43.52
C LEU A 4 13.34 -36.96 -43.22
N ALA A 5 13.23 -36.72 -41.91
CA ALA A 5 13.13 -35.44 -41.21
C ALA A 5 12.05 -34.42 -41.59
N LEU A 6 11.27 -34.01 -40.58
CA LEU A 6 11.34 -32.62 -40.10
C LEU A 6 10.86 -32.53 -38.66
N PHE A 7 11.84 -32.45 -37.76
CA PHE A 7 11.72 -31.85 -36.44
C PHE A 7 11.14 -30.43 -36.60
N PHE A 8 9.92 -30.18 -36.15
CA PHE A 8 9.53 -28.84 -35.75
C PHE A 8 9.48 -28.79 -34.23
N LEU A 9 10.64 -28.44 -33.69
CA LEU A 9 10.87 -28.02 -32.32
C LEU A 9 10.11 -26.70 -32.11
N SER A 10 8.80 -26.75 -31.85
CA SER A 10 8.08 -25.57 -31.35
C SER A 10 8.42 -25.41 -29.87
N CYS A 11 9.61 -24.88 -29.61
CA CYS A 11 9.91 -24.22 -28.35
C CYS A 11 9.10 -22.93 -28.33
N THR A 12 7.78 -23.05 -28.14
CA THR A 12 6.93 -21.91 -27.77
C THR A 12 7.34 -21.50 -26.37
N VAL A 13 8.32 -20.61 -26.32
CA VAL A 13 8.59 -19.73 -25.19
C VAL A 13 7.27 -19.03 -24.91
N LEU A 14 6.53 -19.51 -23.90
CA LEU A 14 5.40 -18.80 -23.35
C LEU A 14 5.97 -17.62 -22.56
N ALA A 15 6.41 -16.61 -23.32
CA ALA A 15 6.78 -15.32 -22.79
C ALA A 15 5.49 -14.59 -22.39
N GLY A 16 5.44 -14.18 -21.13
CA GLY A 16 4.55 -13.12 -20.67
C GLY A 16 3.12 -13.56 -20.43
N LEU A 17 2.83 -13.91 -19.18
CA LEU A 17 1.90 -13.11 -18.40
C LEU A 17 2.29 -13.31 -16.93
N ILE A 18 3.27 -12.52 -16.47
CA ILE A 18 3.34 -12.23 -15.04
C ILE A 18 2.10 -11.36 -14.81
N ALA A 19 0.99 -11.99 -14.47
CA ALA A 19 -0.08 -11.30 -13.78
C ALA A 19 0.59 -10.73 -12.53
N ALA A 20 0.83 -9.42 -12.54
CA ALA A 20 1.11 -8.68 -11.32
C ALA A 20 -0.06 -9.02 -10.40
N GLN A 21 0.17 -9.96 -9.48
CA GLN A 21 -0.83 -10.31 -8.50
C GLN A 21 -1.00 -9.07 -7.67
N ASP A 22 -2.18 -8.51 -7.82
CA ASP A 22 -2.80 -7.49 -7.01
C ASP A 22 -2.52 -7.83 -5.55
N PHE A 23 -1.41 -7.30 -5.03
CA PHE A 23 -1.23 -7.15 -3.60
C PHE A 23 -2.49 -6.45 -3.10
N GLY A 24 -2.92 -6.68 -1.87
CA GLY A 24 -4.04 -5.95 -1.26
C GLY A 24 -3.81 -4.43 -1.10
N MET A 25 -3.20 -3.77 -2.09
CA MET A 25 -3.41 -2.39 -2.49
C MET A 25 -4.88 -2.23 -2.86
N ILE A 26 -5.69 -2.19 -1.81
CA ILE A 26 -6.99 -1.55 -1.80
C ILE A 26 -6.87 -0.29 -2.66
N GLY A 27 -7.56 -0.29 -3.80
CA GLY A 27 -7.57 0.79 -4.78
C GLY A 27 -8.11 2.07 -4.15
N VAL A 28 -7.22 2.82 -3.53
CA VAL A 28 -7.28 4.27 -3.59
C VAL A 28 -6.73 4.59 -4.95
N ASP A 29 -7.46 5.35 -5.78
CA ASP A 29 -7.04 5.66 -7.14
C ASP A 29 -5.56 6.09 -7.12
N VAL A 30 -4.70 5.29 -7.77
CA VAL A 30 -3.24 5.46 -7.70
C VAL A 30 -2.81 6.81 -8.28
N ALA A 31 -3.73 7.52 -8.93
CA ALA A 31 -3.56 8.87 -9.44
C ALA A 31 -3.16 9.90 -8.37
N ASP A 32 -3.59 9.73 -7.10
CA ASP A 32 -3.42 10.74 -6.05
C ASP A 32 -2.67 10.22 -4.80
N MET A 33 -1.93 9.12 -4.92
CA MET A 33 -1.07 8.63 -3.83
C MET A 33 0.12 9.58 -3.64
N MET A 34 0.27 10.06 -2.41
CA MET A 34 1.40 10.91 -2.04
C MET A 34 2.70 10.09 -2.00
N PRO A 35 3.88 10.73 -2.13
CA PRO A 35 5.15 10.03 -2.07
C PRO A 35 5.30 9.13 -0.84
N VAL A 36 5.71 7.89 -1.08
CA VAL A 36 5.92 6.88 -0.04
C VAL A 36 7.39 6.83 0.35
N THR A 37 7.65 6.92 1.65
CA THR A 37 8.95 6.80 2.29
C THR A 37 9.04 5.48 3.05
N GLN A 38 10.24 4.92 3.14
CA GLN A 38 10.55 3.76 3.97
C GLN A 38 11.57 4.10 5.05
N VAL A 39 11.35 3.62 6.27
CA VAL A 39 12.27 3.77 7.42
C VAL A 39 12.58 2.42 8.06
N GLY A 40 13.61 2.40 8.92
CA GLY A 40 14.05 1.19 9.61
C GLY A 40 13.00 0.65 10.60
N PRO A 41 13.17 -0.59 11.09
CA PRO A 41 12.17 -1.25 11.94
C PRO A 41 11.99 -0.54 13.29
N ASP A 42 13.02 0.16 13.77
CA ASP A 42 13.04 0.89 15.04
C ASP A 42 12.47 2.32 14.94
N GLU A 43 12.20 2.80 13.72
CA GLU A 43 11.77 4.18 13.44
C GLU A 43 10.28 4.22 13.06
N LYS A 44 9.44 3.51 13.81
CA LYS A 44 8.02 3.36 13.44
C LYS A 44 7.29 4.72 13.37
N PRO A 45 6.78 5.14 12.20
CA PRO A 45 6.01 6.38 12.06
C PRO A 45 4.65 6.32 12.77
N SER A 46 4.06 7.49 13.03
CA SER A 46 2.73 7.62 13.66
C SER A 46 1.58 7.21 12.75
N HIS A 47 1.74 7.36 11.43
CA HIS A 47 0.74 7.12 10.41
C HIS A 47 1.33 6.33 9.23
N GLY A 48 0.49 5.94 8.29
CA GLY A 48 0.90 5.23 7.08
C GLY A 48 0.94 6.08 5.83
N VAL A 49 0.67 5.44 4.71
CA VAL A 49 0.64 6.11 3.41
C VAL A 49 -0.58 7.01 3.34
N CYS A 50 -0.37 8.20 2.79
CA CYS A 50 -1.40 9.21 2.58
C CYS A 50 -1.74 9.36 1.10
N PHE A 51 -2.91 9.90 0.84
CA PHE A 51 -3.44 10.20 -0.47
C PHE A 51 -4.29 11.46 -0.39
N ILE A 52 -4.47 12.13 -1.53
CA ILE A 52 -5.42 13.23 -1.65
C ILE A 52 -6.79 12.62 -1.98
N GLU A 53 -7.84 13.08 -1.31
CA GLU A 53 -9.22 12.68 -1.60
C GLU A 53 -9.87 13.76 -2.49
N PRO A 54 -9.86 13.59 -3.82
CA PRO A 54 -10.21 14.66 -4.76
C PRO A 54 -11.70 15.03 -4.72
N ASP A 55 -12.56 14.13 -4.25
CA ASP A 55 -14.00 14.36 -4.16
C ASP A 55 -14.41 15.13 -2.89
N LEU A 56 -13.46 15.40 -1.98
CA LEU A 56 -13.70 16.15 -0.76
C LEU A 56 -12.94 17.48 -0.76
N VAL A 57 -13.69 18.54 -0.49
CA VAL A 57 -13.16 19.86 -0.14
C VAL A 57 -13.62 20.22 1.26
N CYS A 58 -12.88 21.10 1.91
CA CYS A 58 -13.14 21.49 3.30
C CYS A 58 -13.06 23.02 3.46
N ASP A 59 -13.80 23.56 4.42
CA ASP A 59 -13.90 25.02 4.63
C ASP A 59 -12.95 25.54 5.72
N THR A 60 -12.29 24.64 6.45
CA THR A 60 -11.47 24.97 7.62
C THR A 60 -10.18 24.16 7.59
N ILE A 61 -9.07 24.83 7.27
CA ILE A 61 -7.72 24.25 7.26
C ILE A 61 -7.43 23.61 8.63
N GLY A 62 -6.82 22.42 8.62
CA GLY A 62 -6.48 21.64 9.81
C GLY A 62 -7.67 20.91 10.47
N ALA A 63 -8.90 21.11 10.00
CA ALA A 63 -10.05 20.38 10.54
C ALA A 63 -9.97 18.88 10.23
N LEU A 64 -10.41 18.06 11.19
CA LEU A 64 -10.60 16.62 10.97
C LEU A 64 -11.82 16.40 10.10
N ILE A 65 -11.64 15.64 9.02
CA ILE A 65 -12.68 15.30 8.06
C ILE A 65 -13.06 13.84 8.24
N ALA A 66 -14.36 13.57 8.32
CA ALA A 66 -14.86 12.20 8.35
C ALA A 66 -14.64 11.54 7.00
N TYR A 67 -13.83 10.47 6.96
CA TYR A 67 -13.68 9.67 5.77
C TYR A 67 -14.97 8.85 5.53
N THR A 68 -15.57 8.99 4.35
CA THR A 68 -16.82 8.30 3.97
C THR A 68 -16.63 7.23 2.90
N GLY A 69 -15.38 6.97 2.49
CA GLY A 69 -15.06 5.95 1.51
C GLY A 69 -15.16 4.52 2.05
N ALA A 70 -14.94 3.52 1.18
CA ALA A 70 -15.08 2.10 1.51
C ALA A 70 -13.99 1.56 2.46
N ASN A 71 -12.92 2.34 2.65
CA ASN A 71 -11.72 1.89 3.34
C ASN A 71 -11.75 2.25 4.83
N ASN A 72 -11.53 1.25 5.69
CA ASN A 72 -11.41 1.47 7.13
C ASN A 72 -10.00 1.98 7.51
N CYS A 73 -9.87 2.50 8.73
CA CYS A 73 -8.58 2.89 9.33
C CYS A 73 -7.86 4.00 8.58
N ILE A 74 -8.62 5.04 8.27
CA ILE A 74 -8.17 6.23 7.58
C ILE A 74 -8.62 7.44 8.40
N SER A 75 -7.70 8.36 8.60
CA SER A 75 -7.94 9.67 9.19
C SER A 75 -7.67 10.72 8.13
N CYS A 76 -8.56 11.69 7.99
CA CYS A 76 -8.44 12.76 7.01
C CYS A 76 -8.38 14.12 7.70
N VAL A 77 -7.62 15.02 7.10
CA VAL A 77 -7.43 16.39 7.55
C VAL A 77 -7.55 17.34 6.37
N CYS A 78 -8.09 18.52 6.63
CA CYS A 78 -8.12 19.60 5.67
C CYS A 78 -6.71 20.19 5.49
N GLY A 79 -6.14 20.09 4.30
CA GLY A 79 -4.86 20.70 3.94
C GLY A 79 -4.96 22.20 3.71
N GLU A 80 -3.82 22.84 3.46
CA GLU A 80 -3.73 24.30 3.27
C GLU A 80 -4.46 24.80 2.01
N ASP A 81 -4.51 23.97 0.96
CA ASP A 81 -5.19 24.28 -0.30
C ASP A 81 -6.71 23.99 -0.27
N PHE A 82 -7.29 23.80 0.93
CA PHE A 82 -8.69 23.38 1.13
C PHE A 82 -9.05 22.02 0.51
N GLY A 83 -8.04 21.28 0.04
CA GLY A 83 -8.15 19.86 -0.33
C GLY A 83 -8.05 18.96 0.90
N VAL A 84 -8.60 17.76 0.81
CA VAL A 84 -8.58 16.80 1.91
C VAL A 84 -7.45 15.79 1.71
N ILE A 85 -6.57 15.67 2.71
CA ILE A 85 -5.51 14.68 2.76
C ILE A 85 -5.93 13.59 3.73
N CYS A 86 -5.90 12.34 3.26
CA CYS A 86 -6.29 11.16 4.02
C CYS A 86 -5.10 10.23 4.19
N CYS A 87 -4.89 9.75 5.41
CA CYS A 87 -3.78 8.86 5.74
C CYS A 87 -4.30 7.59 6.40
N ARG A 88 -3.63 6.46 6.13
CA ARG A 88 -3.82 5.26 6.96
C ARG A 88 -3.40 5.56 8.40
N ASP A 89 -4.20 5.14 9.36
CA ASP A 89 -3.94 5.38 10.78
C ASP A 89 -2.64 4.73 11.28
N ARG A 90 -2.18 3.68 10.58
CA ARG A 90 -0.95 2.95 10.92
C ARG A 90 -0.06 2.76 9.70
N PRO A 91 1.27 2.83 9.88
CA PRO A 91 2.22 2.51 8.83
C PRO A 91 2.12 1.04 8.40
N TYR A 92 2.29 0.81 7.11
CA TYR A 92 2.35 -0.53 6.56
C TYR A 92 3.72 -1.14 6.89
N PRO A 93 3.79 -2.30 7.58
CA PRO A 93 5.07 -2.92 7.92
C PRO A 93 5.71 -3.54 6.68
N VAL A 94 6.99 -3.23 6.47
CA VAL A 94 7.84 -3.97 5.54
C VAL A 94 8.22 -5.28 6.22
N VAL A 95 8.04 -6.39 5.52
CA VAL A 95 8.31 -7.74 6.04
C VAL A 95 9.50 -8.35 5.32
N ALA A 96 10.19 -9.27 5.99
CA ALA A 96 11.41 -9.91 5.48
C ALA A 96 11.20 -10.67 4.17
N ASP A 97 10.04 -11.33 3.99
CA ASP A 97 9.69 -12.06 2.77
C ASP A 97 8.19 -11.85 2.46
N PRO A 98 7.84 -10.85 1.61
CA PRO A 98 6.44 -10.51 1.32
C PRO A 98 5.70 -11.60 0.55
N ASP A 99 6.41 -12.40 -0.27
CA ASP A 99 5.81 -13.51 -1.03
C ASP A 99 5.33 -14.64 -0.11
N LYS A 100 5.94 -14.76 1.07
CA LYS A 100 5.59 -15.78 2.08
C LYS A 100 4.88 -15.21 3.31
N CYS A 101 4.70 -13.89 3.37
CA CYS A 101 4.05 -13.20 4.47
C CYS A 101 2.89 -12.34 3.97
N SER A 102 1.68 -12.88 4.04
CA SER A 102 0.48 -12.09 3.85
C SER A 102 0.08 -11.39 5.15
N LEU A 103 -0.18 -10.09 5.04
CA LEU A 103 -0.71 -9.25 6.10
C LEU A 103 -2.15 -8.87 5.79
N TYR A 104 -2.96 -8.76 6.85
CA TYR A 104 -4.34 -8.29 6.77
C TYR A 104 -4.52 -7.14 7.75
N LEU A 105 -5.15 -6.06 7.30
CA LEU A 105 -5.51 -4.94 8.17
C LEU A 105 -6.84 -5.24 8.86
N ASP A 106 -6.82 -5.35 10.19
CA ASP A 106 -8.03 -5.55 10.98
C ASP A 106 -8.84 -4.24 11.06
N PRO A 107 -10.08 -4.18 10.53
CA PRO A 107 -10.83 -2.93 10.42
C PRO A 107 -11.31 -2.38 11.77
N VAL A 108 -11.33 -3.20 12.82
CA VAL A 108 -11.77 -2.77 14.17
C VAL A 108 -10.61 -2.16 14.94
N SER A 109 -9.45 -2.84 14.96
CA SER A 109 -8.29 -2.39 15.73
C SER A 109 -7.32 -1.52 14.94
N CYS A 110 -7.46 -1.51 13.60
CA CYS A 110 -6.54 -0.86 12.67
C CYS A 110 -5.09 -1.34 12.78
N HIS A 111 -4.89 -2.58 13.23
CA HIS A 111 -3.58 -3.21 13.29
C HIS A 111 -3.40 -4.25 12.19
N TYR A 112 -2.23 -4.24 11.54
CA TYR A 112 -1.83 -5.30 10.63
C TYR A 112 -1.60 -6.60 11.41
N LYS A 113 -2.37 -7.61 11.04
CA LYS A 113 -2.29 -8.97 11.57
C LYS A 113 -1.62 -9.86 10.53
N ARG A 114 -0.82 -10.80 11.01
CA ARG A 114 -0.15 -11.82 10.21
C ARG A 114 -0.77 -13.18 10.45
N HIS A 115 -0.71 -14.05 9.45
CA HIS A 115 -1.11 -15.44 9.65
C HIS A 115 -0.18 -16.12 10.69
N PRO A 116 -0.70 -16.87 11.69
CA PRO A 116 0.11 -17.42 12.78
C PRO A 116 1.27 -18.32 12.34
N ARG A 117 1.17 -18.94 11.16
CA ARG A 117 2.18 -19.86 10.61
C ARG A 117 3.36 -19.17 9.91
N CYS A 118 3.28 -17.86 9.65
CA CYS A 118 4.26 -17.15 8.82
C CYS A 118 5.32 -16.39 9.64
N LYS A 119 5.47 -16.69 10.94
CA LYS A 119 6.29 -15.90 11.89
C LYS A 119 7.69 -15.49 11.40
N PRO A 120 8.55 -16.38 10.84
CA PRO A 120 9.90 -15.99 10.42
C PRO A 120 9.90 -15.10 9.17
N TYR A 121 9.03 -15.38 8.19
CA TYR A 121 8.88 -14.59 6.96
C TYR A 121 8.26 -13.21 7.22
N CYS A 122 7.41 -13.14 8.25
CA CYS A 122 6.73 -11.93 8.71
C CYS A 122 7.52 -11.15 9.78
N ALA A 123 8.85 -11.30 9.85
CA ALA A 123 9.67 -10.40 10.64
C ALA A 123 9.59 -9.00 10.02
N VAL A 124 9.31 -7.97 10.83
CA VAL A 124 9.22 -6.59 10.35
C VAL A 124 10.63 -6.03 10.19
N THR A 125 10.93 -5.52 9.00
CA THR A 125 12.24 -4.96 8.61
C THR A 125 12.20 -3.46 8.36
N GLY A 126 11.01 -2.85 8.42
CA GLY A 126 10.82 -1.42 8.22
C GLY A 126 9.36 -1.02 8.16
N TRP A 127 9.10 0.22 7.76
CA TRP A 127 7.76 0.80 7.69
C TRP A 127 7.60 1.70 6.47
N TYR A 128 6.49 1.55 5.74
CA TYR A 128 6.06 2.49 4.71
C TYR A 128 5.10 3.55 5.28
N TYR A 129 5.37 4.81 4.97
CA TYR A 129 4.55 5.96 5.34
C TYR A 129 4.74 7.11 4.35
N THR A 130 3.88 8.13 4.40
CA THR A 130 4.11 9.38 3.68
C THR A 130 4.70 10.42 4.64
N ASN A 131 5.81 11.06 4.27
CA ASN A 131 6.31 12.19 5.06
C ASN A 131 5.44 13.43 4.78
N LEU A 132 4.77 13.95 5.80
CA LEU A 132 3.88 15.12 5.71
C LEU A 132 4.58 16.43 6.06
N GLY A 133 5.87 16.40 6.44
CA GLY A 133 6.57 17.56 7.02
C GLY A 133 6.59 18.83 6.16
N ASP A 134 6.41 18.72 4.84
CA ASP A 134 6.34 19.88 3.93
C ASP A 134 4.90 20.27 3.54
N LEU A 135 3.89 19.52 4.01
CA LEU A 135 2.50 19.58 3.52
C LEU A 135 1.48 19.95 4.59
N ILE A 136 1.81 19.75 5.87
CA ILE A 136 0.93 20.04 7.00
C ILE A 136 1.80 20.52 8.17
N ASP A 137 1.89 21.83 8.39
CA ASP A 137 2.38 22.38 9.66
C ASP A 137 1.25 22.26 10.69
N PHE A 138 1.46 21.44 11.73
CA PHE A 138 0.54 21.32 12.86
C PHE A 138 0.78 22.41 13.91
#